data_AF-A0A1Q3TQ72-F1
#
_entry.id   AF-A0A1Q3TQ72-F1
#
_cell.length_a   1.000
_cell.length_b   1.000
_cell.length_c   1.000
_cell.angle_alpha   90.00
_cell.angle_beta   90.00
_cell.angle_gamma   90.00
#
_symmetry.space_group_name_H-M   'P 1'
#
loop_
_entity.id
_entity.type
_entity.pdbx_description
1 polymer ?
#
loop_
_entity_poly.entity_id
_entity_poly.type
_entity_poly.pdbx_seq_one_letter_code
_entity_poly.pdbx_strand_id
1 'polypeptide(L)'
;MKQLLLLPGLLLLTATANQCKSKKASNNTYKARLETKGLCMNYTLRLVEGNIDTSLVDASWTDEIKGKTFNNVFGLANPCDFPTTINEGDEFYFAIDTAKPKNCAVCMAYYPTPAHKLSIKVVPK
;
A
#
# COMPACT_ATOMS: atom_id res chain seq x y z
N MET A 1 26.91 -40.59 60.05
CA MET A 1 25.63 -40.10 60.59
C MET A 1 25.30 -38.80 59.86
N LYS A 2 24.09 -38.39 59.54
CA LYS A 2 22.77 -39.01 59.37
C LYS A 2 21.91 -37.83 58.89
N GLN A 3 21.39 -37.94 57.65
CA GLN A 3 20.14 -37.36 57.13
C GLN A 3 19.97 -35.82 57.11
N LEU A 4 19.82 -35.23 55.91
CA LEU A 4 18.59 -35.11 55.08
C LEU A 4 17.64 -34.03 55.63
N LEU A 5 17.41 -32.96 54.86
CA LEU A 5 16.08 -32.41 54.61
C LEU A 5 16.10 -31.51 53.37
N LEU A 6 15.20 -31.85 52.45
CA LEU A 6 14.95 -31.23 51.16
C LEU A 6 14.34 -29.83 51.33
N LEU A 7 14.52 -28.97 50.32
CA LEU A 7 13.41 -28.17 49.79
C LEU A 7 13.71 -27.78 48.31
N PRO A 8 12.87 -28.19 47.33
CA PRO A 8 13.01 -27.80 45.95
C PRO A 8 12.23 -26.49 45.69
N GLY A 9 12.94 -25.42 45.34
CA GLY A 9 12.34 -24.13 44.97
C GLY A 9 12.50 -23.86 43.48
N LEU A 10 11.84 -24.65 42.64
CA LEU A 10 11.78 -24.44 41.19
C LEU A 10 10.79 -23.30 40.89
N LEU A 11 11.25 -22.03 40.92
CA LEU A 11 10.49 -20.92 40.34
C LEU A 11 10.72 -20.88 38.82
N LEU A 12 9.87 -21.61 38.10
CA LEU A 12 9.64 -21.39 36.68
C LEU A 12 8.92 -20.04 36.52
N LEU A 13 9.67 -18.99 36.18
CA LEU A 13 9.07 -17.80 35.59
C LEU A 13 8.56 -18.17 34.20
N THR A 14 7.27 -18.49 34.12
CA THR A 14 6.54 -18.56 32.87
C THR A 14 6.43 -17.15 32.29
N ALA A 15 7.43 -16.75 31.52
CA ALA A 15 7.27 -15.67 30.57
C ALA A 15 6.15 -16.08 29.61
N THR A 16 4.95 -15.54 29.82
CA THR A 16 3.87 -15.62 28.84
C THR A 16 4.35 -14.83 27.63
N ALA A 17 4.96 -15.55 26.68
CA ALA A 17 5.21 -15.02 25.35
C ALA A 17 3.84 -14.61 24.81
N ASN A 18 3.59 -13.29 24.81
CA ASN A 18 2.44 -12.69 24.18
C ASN A 18 2.58 -12.98 22.68
N GLN A 19 2.11 -14.15 22.27
CA GLN A 19 2.03 -14.53 20.87
C GLN A 19 0.92 -13.69 20.27
N CYS A 20 1.24 -12.43 19.97
CA CYS A 20 0.56 -11.68 18.93
C CYS A 20 0.69 -12.53 17.67
N LYS A 21 -0.34 -13.35 17.42
CA LYS A 21 -0.63 -13.89 16.10
C LYS A 21 -1.00 -12.68 15.25
N SER A 22 0.01 -11.94 14.78
CA SER A 22 -0.15 -11.10 13.61
C SER A 22 -0.65 -12.05 12.53
N LYS A 23 -1.94 -11.97 12.19
CA LYS A 23 -2.47 -12.66 11.02
C LYS A 23 -1.54 -12.27 9.89
N LYS A 24 -0.77 -13.24 9.36
CA LYS A 24 -0.11 -13.08 8.08
C LYS A 24 -1.23 -12.98 7.05
N ALA A 25 -1.80 -11.78 6.91
CA ALA A 25 -2.39 -11.40 5.66
C ALA A 25 -1.26 -11.50 4.66
N SER A 26 -1.41 -12.30 3.62
CA SER A 26 -0.56 -12.23 2.44
C SER A 26 -0.86 -10.91 1.73
N ASN A 27 -0.60 -9.79 2.39
CA ASN A 27 -0.70 -8.47 1.82
C ASN A 27 0.61 -8.25 1.09
N ASN A 28 0.67 -8.69 -0.17
CA ASN A 28 1.71 -8.26 -1.07
C ASN A 28 1.76 -6.73 -0.98
N THR A 29 2.85 -6.24 -0.41
CA THR A 29 3.08 -4.82 -0.21
C THR A 29 3.95 -4.37 -1.38
N TYR A 30 3.49 -3.34 -2.05
CA TYR A 30 4.10 -2.79 -3.24
C TYR A 30 4.61 -1.39 -2.94
N LYS A 31 5.57 -0.91 -3.71
CA LYS A 31 6.03 0.46 -3.64
C LYS A 31 5.64 1.19 -4.92
N ALA A 32 5.01 2.35 -4.76
CA ALA A 32 4.68 3.23 -5.87
C ALA A 32 5.35 4.59 -5.70
N ARG A 33 5.44 5.32 -6.81
CA ARG A 33 5.71 6.76 -6.85
C ARG A 33 4.50 7.48 -7.43
N LEU A 34 4.08 8.59 -6.84
CA LEU A 34 3.05 9.45 -7.43
C LEU A 34 3.68 10.28 -8.55
N GLU A 35 3.39 9.97 -9.81
CA GLU A 35 4.00 10.66 -10.96
C GLU A 35 3.21 11.89 -11.39
N THR A 36 1.88 11.82 -11.35
CA THR A 36 0.98 12.95 -11.62
C THR A 36 -0.14 13.01 -10.59
N LYS A 37 -0.31 14.18 -9.97
CA LYS A 37 -1.41 14.58 -9.08
C LYS A 37 -2.34 15.50 -9.87
N GLY A 38 -3.03 14.92 -10.86
CA GLY A 38 -3.87 15.66 -11.80
C GLY A 38 -5.13 16.25 -11.16
N LEU A 39 -5.81 17.09 -11.95
CA LEU A 39 -7.06 17.74 -11.53
C LEU A 39 -8.14 16.70 -11.18
N CYS A 40 -9.03 17.06 -10.26
CA CYS A 40 -10.16 16.22 -9.84
C CYS A 40 -9.74 14.82 -9.33
N MET A 41 -8.58 14.72 -8.69
CA MET A 41 -8.01 13.47 -8.19
C MET A 41 -7.67 12.43 -9.27
N ASN A 42 -7.44 12.87 -10.51
CA ASN A 42 -6.93 12.03 -11.59
C ASN A 42 -5.43 11.78 -11.39
N TYR A 43 -5.11 10.76 -10.58
CA TYR A 43 -3.74 10.47 -10.17
C TYR A 43 -3.13 9.32 -10.95
N THR A 44 -1.86 9.49 -11.33
CA THR A 44 -1.04 8.47 -12.00
C THR A 44 0.05 8.00 -11.07
N LEU A 45 0.08 6.70 -10.81
CA LEU A 45 1.04 6.04 -9.94
C LEU A 45 1.94 5.13 -10.77
N ARG A 46 3.24 5.16 -10.51
CA ARG A 46 4.20 4.21 -11.08
C ARG A 46 4.56 3.14 -10.08
N LEU A 47 4.51 1.88 -10.49
CA LEU A 47 5.06 0.78 -9.71
C LEU A 47 6.59 0.87 -9.71
N VAL A 48 7.18 0.93 -8.51
CA VAL A 48 8.63 1.00 -8.30
C VAL A 48 9.17 -0.35 -7.82
N GLU A 49 8.48 -1.00 -6.86
CA GLU A 49 8.90 -2.29 -6.30
C GLU A 49 7.70 -3.22 -6.08
N GLY A 50 7.91 -4.52 -6.28
CA GLY A 50 6.92 -5.59 -6.09
C GLY A 50 6.51 -6.26 -7.39
N ASN A 51 6.00 -7.50 -7.28
CA ASN A 51 5.55 -8.30 -8.42
C ASN A 51 4.02 -8.26 -8.48
N ILE A 52 3.49 -7.27 -9.22
CA ILE A 52 2.07 -7.19 -9.55
C ILE A 52 1.85 -7.89 -10.90
N ASP A 53 0.66 -8.45 -11.11
CA ASP A 53 0.26 -8.90 -12.45
C ASP A 53 0.35 -7.72 -13.43
N THR A 54 1.20 -7.85 -14.45
CA THR A 54 1.49 -6.77 -15.40
C THR A 54 0.29 -6.42 -16.26
N SER A 55 -0.74 -7.27 -16.32
CA SER A 55 -2.01 -6.93 -16.98
C SER A 55 -2.81 -5.86 -16.22
N LEU A 56 -2.41 -5.52 -14.99
CA LEU A 56 -3.07 -4.51 -14.15
C LEU A 56 -2.43 -3.12 -14.24
N VAL A 57 -1.36 -2.98 -15.03
CA VAL A 57 -0.64 -1.70 -15.19
C VAL A 57 -0.40 -1.44 -16.68
N ASP A 58 -0.42 -0.17 -17.06
CA ASP A 58 0.01 0.24 -18.39
C ASP A 58 1.54 0.18 -18.45
N ALA A 59 2.05 -0.65 -19.37
CA ALA A 59 3.48 -0.77 -19.63
C ALA A 59 4.08 0.58 -20.08
N SER A 60 3.31 1.38 -20.82
CA SER A 60 3.65 2.74 -21.21
C SER A 60 2.39 3.59 -21.35
N TRP A 61 2.42 4.79 -20.78
CA TRP A 61 1.34 5.78 -20.87
C TRP A 61 1.95 7.18 -20.92
N THR A 62 1.32 8.08 -21.68
CA THR A 62 1.79 9.47 -21.83
C THR A 62 0.78 10.41 -21.20
N ASP A 63 1.26 11.27 -20.30
CA ASP A 63 0.52 12.45 -19.84
C ASP A 63 0.62 13.50 -20.95
N GLU A 64 -0.42 13.63 -21.78
CA GLU A 64 -0.46 14.58 -22.88
C GLU A 64 -0.53 16.04 -22.44
N ILE A 65 -0.92 16.31 -21.18
CA ILE A 65 -0.92 17.66 -20.62
C ILE A 65 0.51 18.08 -20.28
N LYS A 66 1.32 17.15 -19.75
CA LYS A 66 2.73 17.39 -19.41
C LYS A 66 3.72 17.03 -20.52
N GLY A 67 3.27 16.34 -21.57
CA GLY A 67 4.12 15.82 -22.65
C GLY A 67 5.13 14.77 -22.17
N LYS A 68 4.81 13.98 -21.14
CA LYS A 68 5.74 13.04 -20.49
C LYS A 68 5.21 11.61 -20.50
N THR A 69 6.06 10.69 -20.95
CA THR A 69 5.76 9.25 -20.93
C THR A 69 6.30 8.60 -19.67
N PHE A 70 5.47 7.73 -19.08
CA PHE A 70 5.78 6.92 -17.91
C PHE A 70 5.55 5.44 -18.25
N ASN A 71 6.27 4.57 -17.54
CA ASN A 71 6.16 3.12 -17.73
C ASN A 71 5.72 2.46 -16.41
N ASN A 72 5.04 1.31 -16.53
CA ASN A 72 4.51 0.54 -15.39
C ASN A 72 3.62 1.39 -14.48
N VAL A 73 2.67 2.11 -15.08
CA VAL A 73 1.77 3.03 -14.37
C VAL A 73 0.34 2.54 -14.31
N PHE A 74 -0.41 3.02 -13.34
CA PHE A 74 -1.85 2.81 -13.22
C PHE A 74 -2.51 4.06 -12.65
N GLY A 75 -3.80 4.23 -12.93
CA GLY A 75 -4.62 5.28 -12.37
C GLY A 75 -5.15 4.88 -10.98
N LEU A 76 -5.38 5.87 -10.12
CA LEU A 76 -6.02 5.63 -8.83
C LEU A 76 -7.53 5.43 -8.98
N ALA A 77 -8.07 4.31 -8.50
CA ALA A 77 -9.51 4.02 -8.57
C ALA A 77 -10.30 4.50 -7.34
N ASN A 78 -9.65 4.66 -6.17
CA ASN A 78 -10.27 5.06 -4.91
C ASN A 78 -9.64 6.34 -4.32
N PRO A 79 -9.74 7.49 -5.00
CA PRO A 79 -9.03 8.72 -4.61
C PRO A 79 -9.43 9.29 -3.25
N CYS A 80 -10.62 8.95 -2.75
CA CYS A 80 -11.17 9.49 -1.52
C CYS A 80 -10.40 9.06 -0.27
N ASP A 81 -9.77 7.88 -0.30
CA ASP A 81 -9.00 7.33 0.81
C ASP A 81 -7.49 7.60 0.65
N PHE A 82 -7.10 8.37 -0.38
CA PHE A 82 -5.70 8.66 -0.65
C PHE A 82 -5.18 9.78 0.26
N PRO A 83 -4.07 9.58 0.99
CA PRO A 83 -3.53 10.59 1.87
C PRO A 83 -3.16 11.88 1.15
N THR A 84 -3.68 13.01 1.63
CA THR A 84 -3.38 14.34 1.05
C THR A 84 -1.93 14.76 1.23
N THR A 85 -1.22 14.14 2.17
CA THR A 85 0.19 14.37 2.48
C THR A 85 1.15 13.85 1.41
N ILE A 86 0.72 12.96 0.52
CA ILE A 86 1.54 12.42 -0.57
C ILE A 86 1.44 13.34 -1.79
N ASN A 87 2.58 13.76 -2.30
CA ASN A 87 2.72 14.71 -3.40
C ASN A 87 3.43 14.10 -4.61
N GLU A 88 3.40 14.81 -5.74
CA GLU A 88 4.12 14.38 -6.93
C GLU A 88 5.60 14.18 -6.61
N GLY A 89 6.15 13.05 -7.06
CA GLY A 89 7.52 12.66 -6.79
C GLY A 89 7.72 11.82 -5.53
N ASP A 90 6.74 11.73 -4.63
CA ASP A 90 6.87 10.94 -3.41
C ASP A 90 6.71 9.44 -3.68
N GLU A 91 7.50 8.64 -2.97
CA GLU A 91 7.38 7.19 -2.94
C GLU A 91 6.68 6.72 -1.65
N PHE A 92 5.84 5.71 -1.77
CA PHE A 92 5.10 5.15 -0.64
C PHE A 92 4.76 3.68 -0.86
N TYR A 93 4.43 3.00 0.24
CA TYR A 93 4.01 1.60 0.21
C TYR A 93 2.49 1.50 0.17
N PHE A 94 2.00 0.51 -0.56
CA PHE A 94 0.57 0.24 -0.67
C PHE A 94 0.27 -1.25 -0.75
N ALA A 95 -0.97 -1.60 -0.46
CA ALA A 95 -1.57 -2.89 -0.79
C ALA A 95 -2.77 -2.66 -1.73
N ILE A 96 -3.08 -3.66 -2.56
CA ILE A 96 -4.31 -3.63 -3.36
C ILE A 96 -5.50 -3.68 -2.40
N ASP A 97 -6.42 -2.73 -2.57
CA ASP A 97 -7.63 -2.64 -1.76
C ASP A 97 -8.78 -3.33 -2.50
N THR A 98 -9.33 -4.38 -1.89
CA THR A 98 -10.49 -5.12 -2.39
C THR A 98 -11.81 -4.65 -1.78
N ALA A 99 -11.76 -3.68 -0.85
CA ALA A 99 -12.96 -3.07 -0.31
C ALA A 99 -13.68 -2.25 -1.38
N LYS A 100 -14.99 -2.08 -1.20
CA LYS A 100 -15.80 -1.24 -2.07
C LYS A 100 -15.30 0.22 -1.96
N PRO A 101 -14.95 0.88 -3.09
CA PRO A 101 -14.51 2.27 -3.06
C PRO A 101 -15.57 3.18 -2.45
N LYS A 102 -15.13 4.17 -1.68
CA LYS A 102 -16.00 5.24 -1.20
C LYS A 102 -16.24 6.25 -2.32
N ASN A 103 -17.44 6.82 -2.33
CA ASN A 103 -17.75 7.95 -3.21
C ASN A 103 -17.38 9.26 -2.49
N CYS A 104 -16.66 10.13 -3.16
CA CYS A 104 -16.43 11.50 -2.73
C CYS A 104 -16.71 12.47 -3.89
N ALA A 105 -16.96 13.73 -3.55
CA ALA A 105 -17.14 14.76 -4.55
C ALA A 105 -15.84 14.95 -5.34
N VAL A 106 -15.91 14.70 -6.65
CA VAL A 106 -14.85 14.99 -7.61
C VAL A 106 -15.41 15.98 -8.64
N CYS A 107 -14.57 16.89 -9.13
CA CYS A 107 -15.00 17.76 -10.23
C CYS A 107 -15.09 16.99 -11.55
N MET A 108 -15.87 17.52 -12.50
CA MET A 108 -16.04 16.92 -13.84
C MET A 108 -15.00 17.41 -14.85
N ALA A 109 -13.92 18.05 -14.40
CA ALA A 109 -12.88 18.50 -15.31
C ALA A 109 -12.10 17.30 -15.85
N TYR A 110 -11.77 17.35 -17.14
CA TYR A 110 -10.98 16.31 -17.79
C TYR A 110 -9.51 16.45 -17.41
N TYR A 111 -8.91 15.32 -17.02
CA TYR A 111 -7.45 15.16 -16.93
C TYR A 111 -7.14 13.71 -17.33
N PRO A 112 -6.15 13.45 -18.19
CA PRO A 112 -5.88 12.10 -18.67
C PRO A 112 -5.31 11.21 -17.58
N THR A 113 -5.71 9.95 -17.59
CA THR A 113 -5.20 8.92 -16.67
C THR A 113 -4.89 7.65 -17.42
N PRO A 114 -3.98 6.81 -16.90
CA PRO A 114 -3.80 5.44 -17.38
C PRO A 114 -5.13 4.70 -17.50
N ALA A 115 -5.22 3.79 -18.48
CA ALA A 115 -6.40 3.00 -18.76
C ALA A 115 -6.66 1.98 -17.64
N HIS A 116 -5.59 1.35 -17.14
CA HIS A 116 -5.68 0.46 -16.00
C HIS A 116 -5.75 1.27 -14.70
N LYS A 117 -6.72 0.93 -13.84
CA LYS A 117 -6.91 1.59 -12.55
C LYS A 117 -6.96 0.58 -11.42
N LEU A 118 -6.33 0.91 -10.30
CA LEU A 118 -6.29 0.07 -9.11
C LEU A 118 -6.81 0.83 -7.89
N SER A 119 -7.61 0.12 -7.09
CA SER A 119 -7.92 0.53 -5.74
C SER A 119 -6.77 0.13 -4.83
N ILE A 120 -6.25 1.08 -4.05
CA ILE A 120 -5.10 0.84 -3.18
C ILE A 120 -5.34 1.41 -1.78
N LYS A 121 -4.60 0.89 -0.81
CA LYS A 121 -4.49 1.46 0.52
C LYS A 121 -3.04 1.72 0.85
N VAL A 122 -2.71 2.95 1.24
CA VAL A 122 -1.37 3.29 1.73
C VAL A 122 -1.13 2.59 3.06
N VAL A 123 0.02 1.93 3.17
CA VAL A 123 0.41 1.16 4.36
C VAL A 123 1.77 1.64 4.88
N PRO A 124 2.06 1.46 6.18
CA PRO A 124 3.41 1.62 6.70
C PRO A 124 4.39 0.69 5.99
N LYS A 125 5.67 1.09 5.97
CA LYS A 125 6.78 0.23 5.51
C LYS A 125 6.90 -1.04 6.36
#